data_AF-A0A7C4GJZ2-F1
#
_entry.id   AF-A0A7C4GJZ2-F1
#
_cell.length_a   1.000
_cell.length_b   1.000
_cell.length_c   1.000
_cell.angle_alpha   90.00
_cell.angle_beta   90.00
_cell.angle_gamma   90.00
#
_symmetry.space_group_name_H-M   'P 1'
#
loop_
_entity.id
_entity.type
_entity.pdbx_description
1 polymer ?
#
loop_
_entity_poly.entity_id
_entity_poly.type
_entity_poly.pdbx_seq_one_letter_code
_entity_poly.pdbx_strand_id
1 'polypeptide(L)'
;MRILYVLTGPPGCGKTTAILKIKNILESSNVKVDGMYTEEIRVSGRRVGFKVTRIATGESEVMAHVDFTTSYRVGKYFVDLEILENVGVAGILNGLNFAEVVIVDEVGPMELYSSKFINAVKKILSHSIPAIL
;
A
#
# COMPACT_ATOMS: atom_id res chain seq x y z
N MET A 1 18.83 -12.37 10.46
CA MET A 1 17.56 -13.11 10.33
C MET A 1 16.62 -12.25 9.51
N ARG A 2 15.96 -12.79 8.48
CA ARG A 2 14.99 -12.05 7.66
C ARG A 2 13.58 -12.39 8.15
N ILE A 3 12.75 -11.38 8.36
CA ILE A 3 11.36 -11.54 8.80
C ILE A 3 10.46 -10.95 7.72
N LEU A 4 9.61 -11.79 7.11
CA LEU A 4 8.61 -11.35 6.16
C LEU A 4 7.27 -12.00 6.52
N TYR A 5 6.26 -11.18 6.75
CA TYR A 5 4.88 -11.64 6.90
C TYR A 5 4.11 -11.31 5.63
N VAL A 6 3.28 -12.26 5.18
CA VAL A 6 2.37 -12.06 4.04
C VAL A 6 0.96 -12.38 4.51
N LEU A 7 0.08 -11.39 4.47
CA LEU A 7 -1.31 -11.51 4.88
C LEU A 7 -2.18 -11.72 3.65
N THR A 8 -2.75 -12.91 3.53
CA THR A 8 -3.70 -13.24 2.46
C THR A 8 -5.08 -13.53 3.04
N GLY A 9 -6.10 -13.31 2.22
CA GLY A 9 -7.49 -13.50 2.61
C GLY A 9 -8.44 -12.80 1.64
N PRO A 10 -9.72 -13.19 1.65
CA PRO A 10 -10.70 -12.61 0.75
C PRO A 10 -10.86 -11.09 0.97
N PRO A 11 -11.28 -10.33 -0.07
CA PRO A 11 -11.55 -8.90 0.09
C PRO A 11 -12.53 -8.62 1.23
N GLY A 12 -12.24 -7.60 2.04
CA GLY A 12 -13.10 -7.21 3.17
C GLY A 12 -12.98 -8.07 4.43
N CYS A 13 -12.04 -9.03 4.51
CA CYS A 13 -11.85 -9.86 5.71
C CYS A 13 -11.12 -9.15 6.87
N GLY A 14 -10.74 -7.88 6.70
CA GLY A 14 -10.09 -7.07 7.74
C GLY A 14 -8.56 -7.02 7.71
N LYS A 15 -7.91 -7.36 6.59
CA LYS A 15 -6.43 -7.32 6.43
C LYS A 15 -5.87 -5.93 6.74
N THR A 16 -6.38 -4.90 6.07
CA THR A 16 -6.00 -3.50 6.30
C THR A 16 -6.19 -3.10 7.75
N THR A 17 -7.29 -3.51 8.39
CA THR A 17 -7.53 -3.26 9.82
C THR A 17 -6.48 -3.93 10.72
N ALA A 18 -6.07 -5.16 10.40
CA ALA A 18 -5.01 -5.85 11.14
C ALA A 18 -3.65 -5.16 10.93
N ILE A 19 -3.32 -4.77 9.70
CA ILE A 19 -2.10 -4.06 9.36
C ILE A 19 -2.01 -2.72 10.08
N LEU A 20 -3.08 -1.92 10.09
CA LEU A 20 -3.12 -0.65 10.81
C LEU A 20 -2.97 -0.82 12.33
N LYS A 21 -3.54 -1.89 12.91
CA LYS A 21 -3.30 -2.22 14.33
C LYS A 21 -1.85 -2.58 14.60
N ILE A 22 -1.22 -3.38 13.73
CA ILE A 22 0.19 -3.74 13.84
C ILE A 22 1.07 -2.49 13.75
N LYS A 23 0.81 -1.62 12.76
CA LYS A 23 1.47 -0.32 12.58
C LYS A 23 1.40 0.51 13.87
N ASN A 24 0.22 0.65 14.47
CA ASN A 24 0.06 1.42 15.71
C ASN A 24 0.82 0.80 16.90
N ILE A 25 0.85 -0.53 17.03
CA ILE A 25 1.60 -1.22 18.08
C ILE A 25 3.11 -0.98 17.91
N LEU A 26 3.62 -1.10 16.68
CA LEU A 26 5.02 -0.84 16.35
C LEU A 26 5.41 0.60 16.68
N GLU A 27 4.63 1.57 16.23
CA GLU A 27 4.88 2.99 16.52
C GLU A 27 4.81 3.31 18.01
N SER A 28 3.87 2.71 18.75
CA SER A 28 3.80 2.86 20.22
C SER A 28 5.02 2.28 20.94
N SER A 29 5.76 1.41 20.27
CA SER A 29 7.03 0.84 20.72
C SER A 29 8.25 1.61 20.18
N ASN A 30 8.05 2.82 19.64
CA ASN A 30 9.06 3.67 18.99
C ASN A 30 9.76 3.04 17.78
N VAL A 31 9.13 2.06 17.13
CA VAL A 31 9.64 1.49 15.87
C VAL A 31 9.25 2.40 14.71
N LYS A 32 10.22 2.78 13.88
CA LYS A 32 9.96 3.57 12.67
C LYS A 32 9.33 2.68 11.59
N VAL A 33 8.12 3.04 11.17
CA VAL A 33 7.38 2.33 10.11
C VAL A 33 7.17 3.28 8.93
N ASP A 34 7.40 2.80 7.72
CA ASP A 34 7.01 3.49 6.49
C ASP A 34 6.50 2.46 5.46
N GLY A 35 6.15 2.94 4.27
CA GLY A 35 5.53 2.15 3.22
C GLY A 35 4.18 2.74 2.87
N MET A 36 3.22 1.88 2.52
CA MET A 36 1.91 2.34 2.07
C MET A 36 0.80 1.39 2.45
N TYR A 37 -0.39 1.94 2.57
CA TYR A 37 -1.62 1.16 2.62
C TYR A 37 -2.68 1.77 1.69
N THR A 38 -3.72 1.01 1.40
CA THR A 38 -4.82 1.42 0.53
C THR A 38 -6.13 1.41 1.30
N GLU A 39 -7.02 2.34 0.97
CA GLU A 39 -8.33 2.46 1.61
C GLU A 39 -9.43 2.57 0.57
N GLU A 40 -10.54 1.87 0.81
CA GLU A 40 -11.72 1.98 -0.05
C GLU A 40 -12.41 3.33 0.14
N ILE A 41 -12.72 3.99 -0.98
CA ILE A 41 -13.63 5.14 -1.00
C ILE A 41 -15.04 4.61 -1.21
N ARG A 42 -15.94 4.92 -0.27
CA ARG A 42 -17.35 4.51 -0.34
C ARG A 42 -18.29 5.72 -0.30
N VAL A 43 -19.27 5.73 -1.20
CA VAL A 43 -20.36 6.71 -1.27
C VAL A 43 -21.68 5.95 -1.21
N SER A 44 -22.54 6.31 -0.25
CA SER A 44 -23.83 5.64 -0.02
C SER A 44 -23.71 4.11 0.07
N GLY A 45 -22.69 3.63 0.79
CA GLY A 45 -22.40 2.20 0.98
C GLY A 45 -21.77 1.48 -0.22
N ARG A 46 -21.61 2.15 -1.37
CA ARG A 46 -21.01 1.58 -2.58
C ARG A 46 -19.55 2.01 -2.71
N ARG A 47 -18.67 1.08 -3.02
CA ARG A 47 -17.26 1.38 -3.32
C ARG A 47 -17.13 2.08 -4.67
N VAL A 48 -16.57 3.29 -4.67
CA VAL A 48 -16.38 4.18 -5.83
C VAL A 48 -14.92 4.39 -6.20
N GLY A 49 -13.98 4.08 -5.31
CA GLY A 49 -12.56 4.21 -5.60
C GLY A 49 -11.67 3.67 -4.49
N PHE A 50 -10.38 3.99 -4.60
CA PHE A 50 -9.34 3.61 -3.67
C PHE A 50 -8.37 4.78 -3.49
N LYS A 51 -7.95 5.01 -2.25
CA LYS A 51 -6.84 5.90 -1.92
C LYS A 51 -5.60 5.08 -1.64
N VAL A 52 -4.45 5.65 -1.95
CA VAL A 52 -3.15 5.20 -1.44
C VAL A 52 -2.70 6.21 -0.39
N THR A 53 -2.17 5.72 0.73
CA THR A 53 -1.67 6.55 1.81
C THR A 53 -0.25 6.11 2.19
N ARG A 54 0.69 7.05 2.27
CA ARG A 54 2.02 6.79 2.80
C ARG A 54 2.00 6.79 4.33
N ILE A 55 2.60 5.77 4.93
CA ILE A 55 2.50 5.54 6.37
C ILE A 55 3.21 6.62 7.20
N ALA A 56 4.45 6.97 6.85
CA ALA A 56 5.24 7.88 7.68
C ALA A 56 4.73 9.32 7.68
N THR A 57 4.10 9.77 6.58
CA THR A 57 3.66 11.17 6.40
C THR A 57 2.15 11.34 6.55
N GLY A 58 1.36 10.28 6.35
CA GLY A 58 -0.09 10.37 6.22
C GLY A 58 -0.57 10.99 4.91
N GLU A 59 0.35 11.29 3.98
CA GLU A 59 0.02 11.77 2.64
C GLU A 59 -0.87 10.76 1.91
N SER A 60 -2.02 11.22 1.41
CA SER A 60 -3.07 10.36 0.87
C SER A 60 -3.69 10.94 -0.38
N GLU A 61 -3.77 10.14 -1.45
CA GLU A 61 -4.31 10.53 -2.75
C GLU A 61 -5.19 9.43 -3.37
N VAL A 62 -6.12 9.83 -4.24
CA VAL A 62 -7.04 8.89 -4.92
C VAL A 62 -6.32 8.24 -6.10
N MET A 63 -5.86 7.00 -5.94
CA MET A 63 -5.17 6.28 -7.02
C MET A 63 -6.11 5.59 -8.01
N ALA A 64 -7.37 5.35 -7.63
CA ALA A 64 -8.34 4.73 -8.53
C ALA A 64 -9.76 5.22 -8.25
N HIS A 65 -10.53 5.51 -9.30
CA HIS A 65 -11.91 5.95 -9.18
C HIS A 65 -12.77 5.49 -10.37
N VAL A 66 -14.09 5.42 -10.17
CA VAL A 66 -15.05 5.14 -11.25
C VAL A 66 -15.19 6.30 -12.24
N ASP A 67 -14.88 7.52 -11.80
CA ASP A 67 -15.00 8.74 -12.60
C ASP A 67 -13.67 9.14 -13.27
N PHE A 68 -12.59 8.41 -12.99
CA PHE A 68 -11.32 8.61 -13.67
C PHE A 68 -11.41 8.11 -15.12
N THR A 69 -10.57 8.68 -15.98
CA THR A 69 -10.40 8.22 -17.37
C THR A 69 -8.91 8.05 -17.65
N THR A 70 -8.40 6.85 -17.42
CA THR A 70 -6.98 6.52 -17.61
C THR A 70 -6.82 5.28 -18.50
N SER A 71 -5.58 4.96 -18.88
CA SER A 71 -5.28 3.78 -19.70
C SER A 71 -5.38 2.46 -18.95
N TYR A 72 -5.38 2.48 -17.61
CA TYR A 72 -5.36 1.29 -16.77
C TYR A 72 -6.70 1.11 -16.06
N ARG A 73 -7.21 -0.12 -16.05
CA ARG A 73 -8.54 -0.41 -15.53
C ARG A 73 -8.60 -1.78 -14.86
N VAL A 74 -9.30 -1.84 -13.73
CA VAL A 74 -9.68 -3.09 -13.04
C VAL A 74 -11.17 -3.04 -12.73
N GLY A 75 -11.94 -3.91 -13.38
CA GLY A 75 -13.40 -3.90 -13.26
C GLY A 75 -14.01 -2.57 -13.71
N LYS A 76 -14.55 -1.79 -12.76
CA LYS A 76 -15.13 -0.45 -13.02
C LYS A 76 -14.21 0.71 -12.61
N TYR A 77 -13.04 0.45 -12.07
CA TYR A 77 -12.13 1.47 -11.55
C TYR A 77 -11.03 1.74 -12.56
N PHE A 78 -10.88 3.00 -12.94
CA PHE A 78 -9.73 3.48 -13.69
C PHE A 78 -8.63 3.85 -12.71
N VAL A 79 -7.39 3.48 -13.03
CA VAL A 79 -6.24 3.54 -12.13
C VAL A 79 -5.25 4.58 -12.63
N ASP A 80 -4.84 5.48 -11.75
CA ASP A 80 -3.76 6.43 -11.97
C ASP A 80 -2.46 5.88 -11.35
N LEU A 81 -1.54 5.45 -12.21
CA LEU A 81 -0.28 4.88 -11.76
C LEU A 81 0.69 5.94 -11.25
N GLU A 82 0.57 7.19 -11.70
CA GLU A 82 1.46 8.27 -11.25
C GLU A 82 1.23 8.55 -9.77
N ILE A 83 -0.03 8.56 -9.34
CA ILE A 83 -0.40 8.69 -7.92
C ILE A 83 0.15 7.54 -7.07
N LEU A 84 -0.03 6.29 -7.54
CA LEU A 84 0.54 5.12 -6.86
C LEU A 84 2.07 5.22 -6.73
N GLU A 85 2.74 5.70 -7.78
CA GLU A 85 4.20 5.82 -7.79
C GLU A 85 4.70 6.95 -6.88
N ASN A 86 4.05 8.11 -6.91
CA ASN A 86 4.45 9.27 -6.13
C ASN A 86 4.21 9.08 -4.63
N VAL A 87 3.14 8.38 -4.24
CA VAL A 87 2.82 8.14 -2.82
C VAL A 87 3.27 6.76 -2.37
N GLY A 88 2.78 5.70 -3.02
CA GLY A 88 2.99 4.32 -2.62
C GLY A 88 4.42 3.84 -2.82
N VAL A 89 4.96 3.99 -4.04
CA VAL A 89 6.34 3.57 -4.33
C VAL A 89 7.36 4.43 -3.58
N ALA A 90 7.10 5.73 -3.44
CA ALA A 90 7.92 6.59 -2.60
C ALA A 90 7.95 6.10 -1.14
N GLY A 91 6.80 5.75 -0.55
CA GLY A 91 6.73 5.17 0.79
C GLY A 91 7.57 3.90 0.93
N ILE A 92 7.48 2.97 -0.04
CA ILE A 92 8.26 1.73 -0.04
C ILE A 92 9.77 2.01 -0.09
N LEU A 93 10.20 2.84 -1.04
CA LEU A 93 11.62 3.12 -1.25
C LEU A 93 12.22 3.91 -0.08
N ASN A 94 11.47 4.83 0.52
CA ASN A 94 11.92 5.53 1.72
C ASN A 94 11.98 4.58 2.92
N GLY A 95 10.98 3.71 3.09
CA GLY A 95 10.98 2.71 4.16
C GLY A 95 12.19 1.78 4.10
N LEU A 96 12.60 1.35 2.90
CA LEU A 96 13.79 0.53 2.71
C LEU A 96 15.10 1.22 3.18
N ASN A 97 15.14 2.56 3.16
CA ASN A 97 16.35 3.32 3.51
C ASN A 97 16.33 3.87 4.94
N PHE A 98 15.16 4.19 5.49
CA PHE A 98 15.04 5.03 6.69
C PHE A 98 14.14 4.46 7.78
N ALA A 99 13.34 3.43 7.49
CA ALA A 99 12.47 2.78 8.47
C ALA A 99 13.12 1.52 9.06
N GLU A 100 12.52 1.01 10.13
CA GLU A 100 12.87 -0.26 10.74
C GLU A 100 11.94 -1.40 10.27
N VAL A 101 10.71 -1.04 9.85
CA VAL A 101 9.74 -1.97 9.27
C VAL A 101 9.08 -1.32 8.04
N VAL A 102 8.93 -2.10 6.97
CA VAL A 102 8.18 -1.68 5.77
C VAL A 102 6.84 -2.41 5.70
N ILE A 103 5.76 -1.66 5.50
CA ILE A 103 4.42 -2.22 5.32
C ILE A 103 3.90 -1.86 3.92
N VAL A 104 3.33 -2.83 3.22
CA VAL A 104 2.66 -2.61 1.93
C VAL A 104 1.32 -3.32 1.93
N ASP A 105 0.23 -2.55 1.88
CA ASP A 105 -1.14 -3.07 1.78
C ASP A 105 -1.89 -2.37 0.63
N GLU A 106 -2.29 -2.99 -0.46
CA GLU A 106 -2.23 -4.40 -0.84
C GLU A 106 -1.29 -4.56 -2.05
N VAL A 107 -0.82 -5.79 -2.29
CA VAL A 107 -0.16 -6.17 -3.56
C VAL A 107 -1.21 -6.81 -4.47
N GLY A 108 -1.98 -5.98 -5.18
CA GLY A 108 -3.13 -6.40 -5.95
C GLY A 108 -3.06 -6.10 -7.46
N PRO A 109 -4.12 -6.46 -8.22
CA PRO A 109 -4.15 -6.22 -9.66
C PRO A 109 -4.02 -4.76 -10.09
N MET A 110 -4.43 -3.80 -9.25
CA MET A 110 -4.32 -2.37 -9.60
C MET A 110 -2.87 -1.92 -9.55
N GLU A 111 -2.15 -2.30 -8.50
CA GLU A 111 -0.78 -1.90 -8.25
C GLU A 111 0.21 -2.60 -9.19
N LEU A 112 -0.10 -3.83 -9.59
CA LEU A 112 0.71 -4.63 -10.51
C LEU A 112 0.72 -4.12 -11.95
N TYR A 113 -0.06 -3.08 -12.29
CA TYR A 113 0.14 -2.36 -13.55
C TYR A 113 1.39 -1.46 -13.53
N SER A 114 1.85 -1.02 -12.36
CA SER A 114 3.08 -0.22 -12.24
C SER A 114 4.32 -1.12 -12.16
N SER A 115 5.19 -1.01 -13.17
CA SER A 115 6.49 -1.66 -13.15
C SER A 115 7.38 -1.14 -12.02
N LYS A 116 7.25 0.14 -11.63
CA LYS A 116 7.97 0.72 -10.50
C LYS A 116 7.51 0.10 -9.18
N PHE A 117 6.21 -0.11 -9.00
CA PHE A 117 5.66 -0.80 -7.84
C PHE A 117 6.16 -2.25 -7.76
N ILE A 118 6.08 -3.00 -8.86
CA ILE A 118 6.62 -4.38 -8.93
C ILE A 118 8.09 -4.41 -8.52
N ASN A 119 8.90 -3.48 -9.04
CA ASN A 119 10.32 -3.42 -8.71
C ASN A 119 10.56 -3.04 -7.24
N ALA A 120 9.75 -2.16 -6.67
CA ALA A 120 9.83 -1.79 -5.26
C ALA A 120 9.49 -2.97 -4.33
N VAL A 121 8.44 -3.73 -4.64
CA VAL A 121 8.11 -4.96 -3.92
C VAL A 121 9.21 -6.00 -4.08
N LYS A 122 9.78 -6.19 -5.28
CA LYS A 122 10.94 -7.08 -5.48
C LYS A 122 12.14 -6.67 -4.62
N LYS A 123 12.39 -5.35 -4.46
CA LYS A 123 13.42 -4.86 -3.55
C LYS A 123 13.15 -5.31 -2.11
N ILE A 124 11.93 -5.11 -1.60
CA ILE A 124 11.51 -5.65 -0.27
C ILE A 124 11.79 -7.15 -0.20
N LEU A 125 11.41 -7.91 -1.23
CA LEU A 125 11.60 -9.36 -1.29
C LEU A 125 13.07 -9.82 -1.38
N SER A 126 14.00 -8.90 -1.62
CA SER A 126 15.45 -9.16 -1.62
C SER A 126 16.17 -8.51 -0.43
N HIS A 127 15.49 -7.66 0.33
CA HIS A 127 16.07 -6.89 1.42
C HIS A 127 16.01 -7.67 2.76
N SER A 128 16.88 -7.31 3.70
CA SER A 128 16.90 -7.89 5.05
C SER A 128 16.03 -7.15 6.06
N ILE A 129 15.36 -6.06 5.65
CA ILE A 129 14.47 -5.29 6.52
C ILE A 129 13.22 -6.14 6.84
N PRO A 130 12.72 -6.12 8.09
CA PRO A 130 11.42 -6.69 8.38
C PRO A 130 10.33 -6.04 7.52
N ALA A 131 9.47 -6.86 6.94
CA ALA A 131 8.38 -6.38 6.10
C ALA A 131 7.07 -7.13 6.31
N ILE A 132 5.97 -6.42 6.06
CA ILE A 132 4.60 -6.95 6.07
C ILE A 132 3.97 -6.61 4.72
N LEU A 133 3.53 -7.65 4.02
CA LEU A 133 2.84 -7.60 2.73
C LEU A 133 1.41 -8.17 2.87
#